data_AF-L0E125-F1
#
_entry.id   AF-L0E125-F1
#
_cell.length_a   1.000
_cell.length_b   1.000
_cell.length_c   1.000
_cell.angle_alpha   90.00
_cell.angle_beta   90.00
_cell.angle_gamma   90.00
#
_symmetry.space_group_name_H-M   'P 1'
#
loop_
_entity.id
_entity.type
_entity.pdbx_description
1 polymer ?
#
loop_
_entity_poly.entity_id
_entity_poly.type
_entity_poly.pdbx_seq_one_letter_code
_entity_poly.pdbx_strand_id
1 'polypeptide(L)'
;MRVLADFAMQGRWRAVGSVAALGALGVFVPPVAILSGAVVGLVALRLGIGQALFVAGFGSLFLGAVVFALTGGSPLVGVFAGLAQWLPVAAMGEVLRQSVSWRVTLSVAAVVAGALVLTARLVVPDLESAWVAVGVQMLAPFIEANGTQAEDLEGVLVQVAPFLTGLLAGIFLLSMVLSLVIARYWQALLYNPGAFGTEFRALQLGPGPALAMVGLALAGQLLATPLALELAFILAVLFFLQGLAVMHGLTHARSMNAFWLVGLYVLLVLALPQMFLLITALGAVDGVTRLRERLAAQDKGSGD
;
A
#
# COMPACT_ATOMS: atom_id res chain seq x y z
N MET A 1 -2.56 -12.54 16.16
CA MET A 1 -1.68 -12.39 14.97
C MET A 1 -0.45 -13.30 14.98
N ARG A 2 0.24 -13.50 16.11
CA ARG A 2 1.40 -14.42 16.21
C ARG A 2 1.15 -15.83 15.66
N VAL A 3 0.00 -16.43 16.02
CA VAL A 3 -0.39 -17.79 15.63
C VAL A 3 -0.37 -18.00 14.11
N LEU A 4 -0.92 -17.04 13.34
CA LEU A 4 -0.95 -17.14 11.88
C LEU A 4 0.47 -17.11 11.30
N ALA A 5 1.30 -16.19 11.78
CA ALA A 5 2.69 -16.07 11.35
C ALA A 5 3.50 -17.33 11.69
N ASP A 6 3.36 -17.85 12.91
CA ASP A 6 4.00 -19.10 13.34
C ASP A 6 3.54 -20.29 12.48
N PHE A 7 2.23 -20.42 12.25
CA PHE A 7 1.68 -21.51 11.43
C PHE A 7 2.20 -21.48 10.00
N ALA A 8 2.18 -20.30 9.35
CA ALA A 8 2.65 -20.14 7.98
C ALA A 8 4.14 -20.48 7.85
N MET A 9 4.94 -20.19 8.88
CA MET A 9 6.39 -20.44 8.87
C MET A 9 6.79 -21.89 9.19
N GLN A 10 5.86 -22.74 9.64
CA GLN A 10 6.16 -24.15 9.96
C GLN A 10 6.34 -25.03 8.71
N GLY A 11 6.02 -24.56 7.51
CA GLY A 11 6.30 -25.28 6.27
C GLY A 11 5.79 -24.57 5.02
N ARG A 12 6.47 -24.78 3.87
CA ARG A 12 6.16 -24.07 2.61
C ARG A 12 4.71 -24.27 2.13
N TRP A 13 4.13 -25.46 2.34
CA TRP A 13 2.73 -25.74 1.97
C TRP A 13 1.72 -25.15 2.95
N ARG A 14 2.11 -24.93 4.22
CA ARG A 14 1.29 -24.16 5.17
C ARG A 14 1.25 -22.69 4.76
N ALA A 15 2.38 -22.13 4.35
CA ALA A 15 2.43 -20.79 3.77
C ALA A 15 1.54 -20.68 2.51
N VAL A 16 1.66 -21.62 1.56
CA VAL A 16 0.78 -21.67 0.37
C VAL A 16 -0.69 -21.71 0.78
N GLY A 17 -1.07 -22.62 1.67
CA GLY A 17 -2.46 -22.75 2.15
C GLY A 17 -2.97 -21.48 2.84
N SER A 18 -2.15 -20.82 3.66
CA SER A 18 -2.50 -19.55 4.29
C SER A 18 -2.68 -18.43 3.27
N VAL A 19 -1.76 -18.29 2.31
CA VAL A 19 -1.83 -17.27 1.24
C VAL A 19 -3.07 -17.48 0.39
N ALA A 20 -3.32 -18.72 -0.04
CA ALA A 20 -4.48 -19.14 -0.80
C ALA A 20 -5.80 -18.86 -0.08
N ALA A 21 -5.94 -19.32 1.18
CA ALA A 21 -7.17 -19.15 1.95
C ALA A 21 -7.46 -17.67 2.23
N LEU A 22 -6.45 -16.91 2.68
CA LEU A 22 -6.58 -15.47 2.92
C LEU A 22 -6.82 -14.70 1.61
N GLY A 23 -6.22 -15.14 0.50
CA GLY A 23 -6.41 -14.54 -0.82
C GLY A 23 -7.84 -14.72 -1.33
N ALA A 24 -8.37 -15.94 -1.24
CA ALA A 24 -9.75 -16.25 -1.60
C ALA A 24 -10.76 -15.48 -0.71
N LEU A 25 -10.53 -15.43 0.60
CA LEU A 25 -11.35 -14.62 1.51
C LEU A 25 -11.21 -13.11 1.23
N GLY A 26 -10.03 -12.68 0.79
CA GLY A 26 -9.73 -11.31 0.41
C GLY A 26 -10.58 -10.77 -0.74
N VAL A 27 -11.10 -11.64 -1.60
CA VAL A 27 -12.05 -11.26 -2.66
C VAL A 27 -13.34 -10.70 -2.07
N PHE A 28 -13.81 -11.25 -0.95
CA PHE A 28 -15.03 -10.81 -0.27
C PHE A 28 -14.77 -9.74 0.78
N VAL A 29 -13.58 -9.76 1.39
CA VAL A 29 -13.19 -8.84 2.46
C VAL A 29 -11.83 -8.23 2.10
N PRO A 30 -11.78 -7.12 1.34
CA PRO A 30 -10.54 -6.56 0.79
C PRO A 30 -9.40 -6.39 1.79
N PRO A 31 -9.62 -5.96 3.07
CA PRO A 31 -8.56 -5.90 4.06
C PRO A 31 -7.87 -7.25 4.36
N VAL A 32 -8.54 -8.38 4.18
CA VAL A 32 -7.97 -9.72 4.40
C VAL A 32 -6.93 -10.07 3.33
N ALA A 33 -7.04 -9.51 2.11
CA ALA A 33 -6.04 -9.69 1.06
C ALA A 33 -4.66 -9.13 1.46
N ILE A 34 -4.63 -8.11 2.33
CA ILE A 34 -3.39 -7.56 2.89
C ILE A 34 -2.70 -8.60 3.78
N LEU A 35 -3.46 -9.40 4.54
CA LEU A 35 -2.88 -10.47 5.36
C LEU A 35 -2.30 -11.60 4.49
N SER A 36 -2.94 -11.90 3.35
CA SER A 36 -2.39 -12.83 2.37
C SER A 36 -1.03 -12.35 1.84
N GLY A 37 -0.96 -11.08 1.43
CA GLY A 37 0.31 -10.44 1.04
C GLY A 37 1.34 -10.46 2.16
N ALA A 38 0.92 -10.22 3.41
CA ALA A 38 1.83 -10.24 4.56
C ALA A 38 2.49 -11.61 4.80
N VAL A 39 1.80 -12.72 4.50
CA VAL A 39 2.43 -14.06 4.56
C VAL A 39 3.52 -14.19 3.49
N VAL A 40 3.26 -13.74 2.25
CA VAL A 40 4.27 -13.73 1.18
C VAL A 40 5.46 -12.84 1.55
N GLY A 41 5.19 -11.65 2.08
CA GLY A 41 6.21 -10.73 2.56
C GLY A 41 7.05 -11.32 3.70
N LEU A 42 6.43 -12.04 4.63
CA LEU A 42 7.12 -12.69 5.75
C LEU A 42 8.06 -13.80 5.23
N VAL A 43 7.60 -14.60 4.28
CA VAL A 43 8.42 -15.62 3.61
C VAL A 43 9.58 -14.95 2.86
N ALA A 44 9.34 -13.86 2.13
CA ALA A 44 10.41 -13.12 1.45
C ALA A 44 11.45 -12.59 2.45
N LEU A 45 11.01 -11.94 3.52
CA LEU A 45 11.90 -11.36 4.53
C LEU A 45 12.71 -12.41 5.30
N ARG A 46 12.17 -13.62 5.51
CA ARG A 46 12.82 -14.65 6.32
C ARG A 46 13.56 -15.71 5.52
N LEU A 47 13.05 -16.11 4.37
CA LEU A 47 13.51 -17.29 3.62
C LEU A 47 14.05 -16.99 2.22
N GLY A 48 13.93 -15.75 1.71
CA GLY A 48 14.41 -15.42 0.37
C GLY A 48 13.31 -15.25 -0.68
N ILE A 49 13.64 -14.53 -1.76
CA ILE A 49 12.75 -14.39 -2.93
C ILE A 49 12.37 -15.75 -3.51
N GLY A 50 13.27 -16.74 -3.56
CA GLY A 50 12.97 -18.05 -4.14
C GLY A 50 11.79 -18.77 -3.45
N GLN A 51 11.75 -18.76 -2.11
CA GLN A 51 10.62 -19.33 -1.36
C GLN A 51 9.36 -18.46 -1.47
N ALA A 52 9.52 -17.14 -1.52
CA ALA A 52 8.37 -16.24 -1.70
C ALA A 52 7.71 -16.42 -3.07
N LEU A 53 8.50 -16.58 -4.14
CA LEU A 53 8.00 -16.88 -5.48
C LEU A 53 7.34 -18.25 -5.56
N PHE A 54 7.90 -19.26 -4.88
CA PHE A 54 7.25 -20.56 -4.76
C PHE A 54 5.86 -20.42 -4.12
N VAL A 55 5.76 -19.72 -2.98
CA VAL A 55 4.50 -19.52 -2.27
C VAL A 55 3.50 -18.71 -3.10
N ALA A 56 3.94 -17.62 -3.72
CA ALA A 56 3.11 -16.80 -4.59
C ALA A 56 2.61 -17.59 -5.81
N GLY A 57 3.48 -18.34 -6.48
CA GLY A 57 3.13 -19.13 -7.66
C GLY A 57 2.08 -20.21 -7.35
N PHE A 58 2.33 -21.05 -6.34
CA PHE A 58 1.37 -22.09 -5.95
C PHE A 58 0.10 -21.51 -5.32
N GLY A 59 0.20 -20.41 -4.57
CA GLY A 59 -0.96 -19.66 -4.09
C GLY A 59 -1.83 -19.18 -5.25
N SER A 60 -1.22 -18.72 -6.35
CA SER A 60 -1.95 -18.19 -7.52
C SER A 60 -2.65 -19.29 -8.29
N LEU A 61 -2.01 -20.44 -8.43
CA LEU A 61 -2.64 -21.63 -9.01
C LEU A 61 -3.86 -22.07 -8.18
N PHE A 62 -3.76 -22.06 -6.85
CA PHE A 62 -4.89 -22.38 -5.99
C PHE A 62 -6.01 -21.35 -6.13
N LEU A 63 -5.68 -20.06 -6.13
CA LEU A 63 -6.69 -19.01 -6.32
C LEU A 63 -7.39 -19.14 -7.68
N GLY A 64 -6.64 -19.49 -8.74
CA GLY A 64 -7.22 -19.84 -10.05
C GLY A 64 -8.20 -21.01 -9.98
N ALA A 65 -7.85 -22.08 -9.26
CA ALA A 65 -8.74 -23.21 -9.04
C ALA A 65 -10.02 -22.82 -8.28
N VAL A 66 -9.92 -21.95 -7.27
CA VAL A 66 -11.08 -21.43 -6.53
C VAL A 66 -11.99 -20.59 -7.43
N VAL A 67 -11.41 -19.68 -8.23
CA VAL A 67 -12.19 -18.86 -9.17
C VAL A 67 -12.93 -19.75 -10.17
N PHE A 68 -12.25 -20.73 -10.76
CA PHE A 68 -12.88 -21.70 -11.67
C PHE A 68 -14.00 -22.48 -10.98
N ALA A 69 -13.78 -22.99 -9.76
CA ALA A 69 -14.78 -23.76 -9.04
C ALA A 69 -16.02 -22.95 -8.64
N LEU A 70 -15.87 -21.67 -8.29
CA LEU A 70 -16.98 -20.82 -7.84
C LEU A 70 -17.77 -20.19 -9.00
N THR A 71 -17.09 -19.88 -10.10
CA THR A 71 -17.68 -19.07 -11.19
C THR A 71 -17.89 -19.86 -12.48
N GLY A 72 -17.24 -21.01 -12.64
CA GLY A 72 -17.13 -21.72 -13.92
C GLY A 72 -16.32 -20.98 -14.99
N GLY A 73 -15.82 -19.77 -14.69
CA GLY A 73 -15.03 -18.94 -15.60
C GLY A 73 -13.56 -19.35 -15.69
N SER A 74 -12.76 -18.61 -16.47
CA SER A 74 -11.36 -18.96 -16.69
C SER A 74 -10.54 -18.94 -15.40
N PRO A 75 -9.81 -20.04 -15.05
CA PRO A 75 -8.94 -20.08 -13.87
C PRO A 75 -7.80 -19.05 -13.96
N LEU A 76 -7.45 -18.60 -15.17
CA LEU A 76 -6.40 -17.62 -15.40
C LEU A 76 -6.68 -16.29 -14.69
N VAL A 77 -7.96 -15.92 -14.51
CA VAL A 77 -8.33 -14.70 -13.77
C VAL A 77 -7.78 -14.75 -12.34
N GLY A 78 -7.99 -15.86 -11.63
CA GLY A 78 -7.47 -16.04 -10.27
C GLY A 78 -5.94 -16.15 -10.24
N VAL A 79 -5.33 -16.80 -11.24
CA VAL A 79 -3.86 -16.89 -11.35
C VAL A 79 -3.24 -15.50 -11.51
N PHE A 80 -3.74 -14.70 -12.46
CA PHE A 80 -3.23 -13.35 -12.69
C PHE A 80 -3.49 -12.42 -11.52
N ALA A 81 -4.67 -12.49 -10.89
CA ALA A 81 -4.96 -11.73 -9.68
C ALA A 81 -3.97 -12.05 -8.54
N GLY A 82 -3.71 -13.33 -8.29
CA GLY A 82 -2.75 -13.76 -7.27
C GLY A 82 -1.32 -13.29 -7.58
N LEU A 83 -0.86 -13.45 -8.82
CA LEU A 83 0.48 -13.01 -9.23
C LEU A 83 0.62 -11.49 -9.14
N ALA A 84 -0.36 -10.74 -9.64
CA ALA A 84 -0.38 -9.29 -9.58
C ALA A 84 -0.32 -8.77 -8.13
N GLN A 85 -1.01 -9.44 -7.21
CA GLN A 85 -1.01 -9.08 -5.79
C GLN A 85 0.28 -9.48 -5.07
N TRP A 86 0.82 -10.67 -5.30
CA TRP A 86 1.88 -11.24 -4.45
C TRP A 86 3.29 -11.05 -4.98
N LEU A 87 3.50 -10.96 -6.30
CA LEU A 87 4.84 -10.73 -6.86
C LEU A 87 5.44 -9.40 -6.40
N PRO A 88 4.70 -8.27 -6.40
CA PRO A 88 5.25 -7.00 -5.92
C PRO A 88 5.60 -7.04 -4.43
N VAL A 89 4.79 -7.71 -3.60
CA VAL A 89 5.08 -7.90 -2.17
C VAL A 89 6.34 -8.76 -1.98
N ALA A 90 6.49 -9.85 -2.74
CA ALA A 90 7.69 -10.69 -2.69
C ALA A 90 8.95 -9.91 -3.09
N ALA A 91 8.87 -9.15 -4.19
CA ALA A 91 9.97 -8.33 -4.70
C ALA A 91 10.35 -7.22 -3.71
N MET A 92 9.38 -6.47 -3.19
CA MET A 92 9.68 -5.41 -2.22
C MET A 92 10.08 -5.96 -0.85
N GLY A 93 9.63 -7.16 -0.49
CA GLY A 93 10.13 -7.90 0.68
C GLY A 93 11.60 -8.30 0.53
N GLU A 94 12.02 -8.70 -0.67
CA GLU A 94 13.43 -8.94 -1.01
C GLU A 94 14.26 -7.65 -0.91
N VAL A 95 13.78 -6.55 -1.49
CA VAL A 95 14.44 -5.24 -1.39
C VAL A 95 14.61 -4.83 0.07
N LEU A 96 13.57 -4.98 0.89
CA LEU A 96 13.64 -4.68 2.31
C LEU A 96 14.62 -5.59 3.05
N ARG A 97 14.67 -6.90 2.69
CA ARG A 97 15.61 -7.85 3.30
C ARG A 97 17.07 -7.50 2.99
N GLN A 98 17.38 -7.13 1.75
CA GLN A 98 18.74 -6.81 1.34
C GLN A 98 19.19 -5.43 1.82
N SER A 99 18.31 -4.43 1.71
CA SER A 99 18.67 -3.04 2.04
C SER A 99 18.58 -2.72 3.53
N VAL A 100 17.80 -3.48 4.29
CA VAL A 100 17.45 -3.20 5.70
C VAL A 100 16.96 -1.75 5.86
N SER A 101 16.28 -1.22 4.85
CA SER A 101 15.91 0.20 4.77
C SER A 101 14.51 0.40 4.21
N TRP A 102 13.62 0.90 5.06
CA TRP A 102 12.30 1.35 4.63
C TRP A 102 12.37 2.48 3.60
N ARG A 103 13.33 3.40 3.74
CA ARG A 103 13.51 4.49 2.79
C ARG A 103 13.79 3.95 1.38
N VAL A 104 14.76 3.04 1.25
CA VAL A 104 15.11 2.43 -0.04
C VAL A 104 13.91 1.65 -0.61
N THR A 105 13.30 0.80 0.22
CA THR A 105 12.16 -0.04 -0.19
C THR A 105 10.99 0.80 -0.71
N LEU A 106 10.60 1.83 0.03
CA LEU A 106 9.50 2.72 -0.35
C LEU A 106 9.83 3.55 -1.59
N SER A 107 11.06 4.06 -1.72
CA SER A 107 11.50 4.79 -2.92
C SER A 107 11.48 3.89 -4.16
N VAL A 108 11.97 2.65 -4.06
CA VAL A 108 11.90 1.69 -5.17
C VAL A 108 10.45 1.37 -5.52
N ALA A 109 9.60 1.12 -4.53
CA ALA A 109 8.18 0.86 -4.73
C ALA A 109 7.45 2.03 -5.44
N ALA A 110 7.74 3.28 -5.05
CA ALA A 110 7.19 4.46 -5.69
C ALA A 110 7.67 4.63 -7.14
N VAL A 111 8.96 4.37 -7.41
CA VAL A 111 9.51 4.42 -8.78
C VAL A 111 8.84 3.36 -9.67
N VAL A 112 8.68 2.14 -9.16
CA VAL A 112 7.98 1.06 -9.89
C VAL A 112 6.52 1.44 -10.15
N ALA A 113 5.81 1.95 -9.15
CA ALA A 113 4.42 2.40 -9.32
C ALA A 113 4.31 3.53 -10.36
N GLY A 114 5.19 4.52 -10.31
CA GLY A 114 5.22 5.61 -11.30
C GLY A 114 5.55 5.10 -12.71
N ALA A 115 6.50 4.18 -12.84
CA ALA A 115 6.84 3.54 -14.11
C ALA A 115 5.65 2.75 -14.69
N LEU A 116 4.85 2.09 -13.85
CA LEU A 116 3.64 1.40 -14.28
C LEU A 116 2.58 2.38 -14.80
N VAL A 117 2.37 3.52 -14.13
CA VAL A 117 1.45 4.57 -14.61
C VAL A 117 1.91 5.11 -15.97
N LEU A 118 3.20 5.41 -16.11
CA LEU A 118 3.78 5.88 -17.38
C LEU A 118 3.63 4.81 -18.48
N THR A 119 3.91 3.55 -18.16
CA THR A 119 3.79 2.44 -19.12
C THR A 119 2.34 2.26 -19.57
N ALA A 120 1.38 2.31 -18.65
CA ALA A 120 -0.04 2.21 -18.98
C ALA A 120 -0.47 3.31 -19.97
N ARG A 121 -0.04 4.56 -19.75
CA ARG A 121 -0.32 5.69 -20.67
C ARG A 121 0.36 5.56 -22.03
N LEU A 122 1.51 4.90 -22.10
CA LEU A 122 2.24 4.69 -23.36
C LEU A 122 1.70 3.51 -24.17
N VAL A 123 1.25 2.44 -23.49
CA VAL A 123 0.87 1.18 -24.13
C VAL A 123 -0.62 1.11 -24.45
N VAL A 124 -1.48 1.71 -23.62
CA VAL A 124 -2.93 1.67 -23.82
C VAL A 124 -3.36 2.91 -24.62
N PRO A 125 -3.80 2.74 -25.87
CA PRO A 125 -4.37 3.85 -26.64
C PRO A 125 -5.65 4.34 -25.95
N ASP A 126 -5.78 5.65 -25.81
CA ASP A 126 -6.94 6.29 -25.18
C ASP A 126 -7.31 5.68 -23.81
N LEU A 127 -6.34 5.71 -22.89
CA LEU A 127 -6.44 5.11 -21.55
C LEU A 127 -7.65 5.62 -20.74
N GLU A 128 -8.07 6.86 -20.97
CA GLU A 128 -9.22 7.46 -20.26
C GLU A 128 -10.52 6.79 -20.68
N SER A 129 -10.78 6.67 -21.98
CA SER A 129 -11.93 5.93 -22.50
C SER A 129 -11.93 4.46 -22.08
N ALA A 130 -10.75 3.83 -22.01
CA ALA A 130 -10.63 2.46 -21.52
C ALA A 130 -11.08 2.35 -20.05
N TRP A 131 -10.69 3.31 -19.20
CA TRP A 131 -11.14 3.35 -17.81
C TRP A 131 -12.65 3.59 -17.67
N VAL A 132 -13.22 4.47 -18.49
CA VAL A 132 -14.67 4.71 -18.51
C VAL A 132 -15.41 3.42 -18.86
N ALA A 133 -14.99 2.73 -19.92
CA ALA A 133 -15.59 1.47 -20.35
C ALA A 133 -15.53 0.38 -19.25
N VAL A 134 -14.37 0.24 -18.60
CA VAL A 134 -14.22 -0.70 -17.47
C VAL A 134 -15.12 -0.29 -16.30
N GLY A 135 -15.18 0.99 -15.96
CA GLY A 135 -16.03 1.50 -14.87
C GLY A 135 -17.51 1.24 -15.11
N VAL A 136 -18.01 1.51 -16.32
CA VAL A 136 -19.40 1.22 -16.71
C VAL A 136 -19.68 -0.27 -16.62
N GLN A 137 -18.79 -1.12 -17.14
CA GLN A 137 -18.95 -2.58 -17.08
C GLN A 137 -18.99 -3.10 -15.63
N MET A 138 -18.11 -2.60 -14.75
CA MET A 138 -18.05 -3.02 -13.35
C MET A 138 -19.28 -2.59 -12.56
N LEU A 139 -19.86 -1.43 -12.89
CA LEU A 139 -20.99 -0.86 -12.17
C LEU A 139 -22.36 -1.20 -12.77
N ALA A 140 -22.41 -1.79 -13.97
CA ALA A 140 -23.66 -2.19 -14.62
C ALA A 140 -24.63 -2.99 -13.71
N PRO A 141 -24.17 -4.00 -12.93
CA PRO A 141 -25.08 -4.73 -12.02
C PRO A 141 -25.68 -3.85 -10.91
N PHE A 142 -24.94 -2.82 -10.48
CA PHE A 142 -25.41 -1.87 -9.46
C PHE A 142 -26.42 -0.88 -10.05
N ILE A 143 -26.21 -0.43 -11.28
CA ILE A 143 -27.12 0.45 -12.02
C ILE A 143 -28.47 -0.24 -12.21
N GLU A 144 -28.45 -1.48 -12.70
CA GLU A 144 -29.65 -2.31 -12.90
C GLU A 144 -30.41 -2.52 -11.59
N ALA A 145 -29.70 -2.70 -10.47
CA ALA A 145 -30.30 -2.93 -9.16
C ALA A 145 -30.88 -1.67 -8.49
N ASN A 146 -30.34 -0.47 -8.77
CA ASN A 146 -30.69 0.76 -8.06
C ASN A 146 -31.44 1.79 -8.91
N GLY A 147 -31.65 1.54 -10.21
CA GLY A 147 -32.36 2.45 -11.11
C GLY A 147 -31.65 3.80 -11.32
N THR A 148 -30.34 3.85 -11.06
CA THR A 148 -29.51 5.03 -11.32
C THR A 148 -29.45 5.28 -12.82
N GLN A 149 -29.54 6.53 -13.29
CA GLN A 149 -29.40 6.81 -14.72
C GLN A 149 -27.95 6.55 -15.13
N ALA A 150 -27.75 5.71 -16.16
CA ALA A 150 -26.42 5.35 -16.64
C ALA A 150 -25.61 6.58 -17.10
N GLU A 151 -26.30 7.60 -17.61
CA GLU A 151 -25.74 8.87 -18.09
C GLU A 151 -25.06 9.68 -16.96
N ASP A 152 -25.63 9.69 -15.76
CA ASP A 152 -25.05 10.39 -14.60
C ASP A 152 -23.72 9.76 -14.17
N LEU A 153 -23.63 8.43 -14.23
CA LEU A 153 -22.44 7.70 -13.83
C LEU A 153 -21.31 7.81 -14.85
N GLU A 154 -21.64 7.72 -16.14
CA GLU A 154 -20.67 7.89 -17.21
C GLU A 154 -20.02 9.29 -17.11
N GLY A 155 -20.83 10.34 -16.89
CA GLY A 155 -20.32 11.70 -16.67
C GLY A 155 -19.32 11.80 -15.50
N VAL A 156 -19.58 11.12 -14.39
CA VAL A 156 -18.63 11.05 -13.25
C VAL A 156 -17.36 10.27 -13.63
N LEU A 157 -17.50 9.13 -14.33
CA LEU A 157 -16.36 8.35 -14.77
C LEU A 157 -15.47 9.13 -15.74
N VAL A 158 -16.03 9.90 -16.67
CA VAL A 158 -15.26 10.78 -17.56
C VAL A 158 -14.45 11.81 -16.77
N GLN A 159 -15.00 12.37 -15.69
CA GLN A 159 -14.27 13.35 -14.86
C GLN A 159 -13.12 12.74 -14.06
N VAL A 160 -13.26 11.48 -13.62
CA VAL A 160 -12.27 10.81 -12.75
C VAL A 160 -11.26 9.99 -13.55
N ALA A 161 -11.62 9.51 -14.75
CA ALA A 161 -10.78 8.68 -15.63
C ALA A 161 -9.34 9.19 -15.82
N PRO A 162 -9.09 10.50 -15.98
CA PRO A 162 -7.73 11.01 -16.12
C PRO A 162 -6.81 10.72 -14.92
N PHE A 163 -7.38 10.42 -13.74
CA PHE A 163 -6.65 10.18 -12.49
C PHE A 163 -6.70 8.72 -12.02
N LEU A 164 -7.53 7.88 -12.65
CA LEU A 164 -7.79 6.52 -12.17
C LEU A 164 -6.54 5.64 -12.15
N THR A 165 -5.65 5.79 -13.13
CA THR A 165 -4.42 4.98 -13.21
C THR A 165 -3.53 5.23 -11.99
N GLY A 166 -3.25 6.49 -11.68
CA GLY A 166 -2.46 6.89 -10.53
C GLY A 166 -3.15 6.59 -9.20
N LEU A 167 -4.47 6.77 -9.12
CA LEU A 167 -5.25 6.43 -7.94
C LEU A 167 -5.13 4.94 -7.63
N LEU A 168 -5.37 4.07 -8.62
CA LEU A 168 -5.25 2.62 -8.46
C LEU A 168 -3.82 2.18 -8.18
N ALA A 169 -2.82 2.77 -8.85
CA ALA A 169 -1.42 2.52 -8.55
C ALA A 169 -1.06 2.90 -7.10
N GLY A 170 -1.57 4.03 -6.60
CA GLY A 170 -1.37 4.48 -5.22
C GLY A 170 -2.07 3.57 -4.20
N ILE A 171 -3.32 3.16 -4.47
CA ILE A 171 -4.05 2.20 -3.61
C ILE A 171 -3.32 0.85 -3.58
N PHE A 172 -2.87 0.36 -4.73
CA PHE A 172 -2.11 -0.86 -4.84
C PHE A 172 -0.78 -0.77 -4.07
N LEU A 173 -0.04 0.34 -4.23
CA LEU A 173 1.18 0.64 -3.48
C LEU A 173 0.92 0.64 -1.97
N LEU A 174 -0.14 1.30 -1.50
CA LEU A 174 -0.50 1.32 -0.09
C LEU A 174 -0.82 -0.09 0.42
N SER A 175 -1.61 -0.87 -0.31
CA SER A 175 -1.96 -2.26 0.05
C SER A 175 -0.72 -3.16 0.13
N MET A 176 0.18 -3.06 -0.84
CA MET A 176 1.46 -3.78 -0.87
C MET A 176 2.34 -3.39 0.32
N VAL A 177 2.46 -2.10 0.62
CA VAL A 177 3.29 -1.63 1.74
C VAL A 177 2.67 -2.01 3.09
N LEU A 178 1.34 -1.95 3.25
CA LEU A 178 0.67 -2.44 4.45
C LEU A 178 0.93 -3.93 4.65
N SER A 179 0.92 -4.72 3.58
CA SER A 179 1.29 -6.14 3.61
C SER A 179 2.73 -6.33 4.12
N LEU A 180 3.68 -5.53 3.63
CA LEU A 180 5.06 -5.56 4.11
C LEU A 180 5.24 -5.08 5.54
N VAL A 181 4.49 -4.06 5.96
CA VAL A 181 4.50 -3.56 7.34
C VAL A 181 4.05 -4.67 8.29
N ILE A 182 2.96 -5.38 7.96
CA ILE A 182 2.48 -6.52 8.74
C ILE A 182 3.50 -7.67 8.71
N ALA A 183 4.08 -7.97 7.54
CA ALA A 183 5.11 -8.98 7.39
C ALA A 183 6.34 -8.71 8.28
N ARG A 184 6.83 -7.46 8.27
CA ARG A 184 7.98 -7.04 9.09
C ARG A 184 7.63 -7.03 10.57
N TYR A 185 6.41 -6.60 10.93
CA TYR A 185 5.91 -6.70 12.30
C TYR A 185 5.88 -8.16 12.78
N TRP A 186 5.36 -9.09 11.98
CA TRP A 186 5.37 -10.52 12.30
C TRP A 186 6.80 -11.06 12.40
N GLN A 187 7.69 -10.71 11.48
CA GLN A 187 9.09 -11.11 11.55
C GLN A 187 9.76 -10.62 12.84
N ALA A 188 9.52 -9.38 13.24
CA ALA A 188 10.00 -8.85 14.51
C ALA A 188 9.39 -9.61 15.69
N LEU A 189 8.07 -9.85 15.70
CA LEU A 189 7.40 -10.57 16.77
C LEU A 189 7.95 -11.99 16.99
N LEU A 190 8.31 -12.69 15.91
CA LEU A 190 8.80 -14.07 15.96
C LEU A 190 10.30 -14.18 16.24
N TYR A 191 11.09 -13.26 15.71
CA TYR A 191 12.55 -13.41 15.67
C TYR A 191 13.33 -12.27 16.35
N ASN A 192 12.76 -11.06 16.45
CA ASN A 192 13.43 -9.87 17.00
C ASN A 192 12.42 -8.93 17.70
N PRO A 193 11.88 -9.30 18.88
CA PRO A 193 10.77 -8.57 19.51
C PRO A 193 11.09 -7.08 19.72
N GLY A 194 10.16 -6.21 19.32
CA GLY A 194 10.29 -4.75 19.46
C GLY A 194 11.01 -4.03 18.31
N ALA A 195 11.80 -4.73 17.48
CA ALA A 195 12.59 -4.12 16.40
C ALA A 195 11.75 -3.34 15.37
N PHE A 196 10.54 -3.80 15.06
CA PHE A 196 9.65 -3.10 14.12
C PHE A 196 9.31 -1.68 14.61
N GLY A 197 9.08 -1.50 15.92
CA GLY A 197 8.69 -0.20 16.45
C GLY A 197 9.78 0.85 16.30
N THR A 198 11.04 0.47 16.56
CA THR A 198 12.20 1.35 16.37
C THR A 198 12.43 1.68 14.89
N GLU A 199 12.33 0.68 14.01
CA GLU A 199 12.47 0.86 12.55
C GLU A 199 11.40 1.77 11.96
N PHE A 200 10.13 1.52 12.28
CA PHE A 200 9.02 2.29 11.75
C PHE A 200 9.10 3.75 12.20
N ARG A 201 9.37 4.00 13.48
CA ARG A 201 9.55 5.37 14.01
C ARG A 201 10.78 6.09 13.46
N ALA A 202 11.75 5.37 12.90
CA ALA A 202 12.94 5.93 12.26
C ALA A 202 12.75 6.22 10.76
N LEU A 203 11.60 5.88 10.16
CA LEU A 203 11.33 6.13 8.75
C LEU A 203 11.48 7.63 8.42
N GLN A 204 12.39 7.94 7.50
CA GLN A 204 12.69 9.30 7.04
C GLN A 204 13.03 9.27 5.54
N LEU A 205 12.16 9.83 4.69
CA LEU A 205 12.34 9.86 3.23
C LEU A 205 13.23 11.01 2.77
N GLY A 206 13.28 12.09 3.58
CA GLY A 206 14.07 13.29 3.33
C GLY A 206 13.40 14.31 2.39
N PRO A 207 14.08 15.44 2.14
CA PRO A 207 13.48 16.60 1.48
C PRO A 207 13.22 16.40 -0.01
N GLY A 208 14.07 15.64 -0.72
CA GLY A 208 13.97 15.46 -2.17
C GLY A 208 12.61 14.94 -2.63
N PRO A 209 12.16 13.77 -2.15
CA PRO A 209 10.83 13.25 -2.48
C PRO A 209 9.68 14.16 -2.00
N ALA A 210 9.86 14.89 -0.89
CA ALA A 210 8.82 15.79 -0.37
C ALA A 210 8.62 17.00 -1.29
N LEU A 211 9.72 17.62 -1.72
CA LEU A 211 9.69 18.72 -2.69
C LEU A 211 9.20 18.25 -4.05
N ALA A 212 9.56 17.02 -4.48
CA ALA A 212 9.04 16.43 -5.71
C ALA A 212 7.52 16.24 -5.65
N MET A 213 6.99 15.72 -4.53
CA MET A 213 5.55 15.56 -4.33
C MET A 213 4.81 16.89 -4.44
N VAL A 214 5.29 17.92 -3.71
CA VAL A 214 4.67 19.26 -3.74
C VAL A 214 4.80 19.89 -5.12
N GLY A 215 5.96 19.78 -5.77
CA GLY A 215 6.21 20.30 -7.12
C GLY A 215 5.31 19.65 -8.16
N LEU A 216 5.14 18.32 -8.11
CA LEU A 216 4.24 17.58 -8.99
C LEU A 216 2.77 17.94 -8.74
N ALA A 217 2.35 18.09 -7.48
CA ALA A 217 1.00 18.53 -7.15
C ALA A 217 0.71 19.94 -7.71
N LEU A 218 1.65 20.88 -7.51
CA LEU A 218 1.53 22.24 -8.05
C LEU A 218 1.53 22.26 -9.58
N ALA A 219 2.44 21.51 -10.22
CA ALA A 219 2.47 21.40 -11.68
C ALA A 219 1.18 20.79 -12.24
N GLY A 220 0.64 19.78 -11.57
CA GLY A 220 -0.64 19.16 -11.89
C GLY A 220 -1.79 20.15 -11.89
N GLN A 221 -1.87 20.98 -10.85
CA GLN A 221 -2.90 22.02 -10.73
C GLN A 221 -2.71 23.19 -11.71
N LEU A 222 -1.47 23.70 -11.84
CA LEU A 222 -1.19 24.90 -12.64
C LEU A 222 -1.16 24.64 -14.14
N LEU A 223 -0.70 23.44 -14.55
CA LEU A 223 -0.60 23.04 -15.96
C LEU A 223 -1.76 22.15 -16.40
N ALA A 224 -2.71 21.85 -15.50
CA ALA A 224 -3.81 20.91 -15.74
C ALA A 224 -3.33 19.56 -16.29
N THR A 225 -2.29 18.98 -15.65
CA THR A 225 -1.68 17.71 -16.10
C THR A 225 -2.06 16.56 -15.15
N PRO A 226 -2.96 15.64 -15.56
CA PRO A 226 -3.37 14.52 -14.71
C PRO A 226 -2.20 13.64 -14.29
N LEU A 227 -1.24 13.40 -15.18
CA LEU A 227 -0.04 12.63 -14.89
C LEU A 227 0.76 13.18 -13.69
N ALA A 228 0.89 14.51 -13.57
CA ALA A 228 1.62 15.09 -12.45
C ALA A 228 0.87 14.87 -11.13
N LEU A 229 -0.46 14.95 -11.13
CA LEU A 229 -1.30 14.64 -9.97
C LEU A 229 -1.24 13.16 -9.59
N GLU A 230 -1.23 12.26 -10.57
CA GLU A 230 -1.07 10.83 -10.35
C GLU A 230 0.27 10.49 -9.68
N LEU A 231 1.38 11.05 -10.20
CA LEU A 231 2.70 10.85 -9.61
C LEU A 231 2.83 11.51 -8.23
N ALA A 232 2.19 12.67 -8.03
CA ALA A 232 2.11 13.29 -6.72
C ALA A 232 1.36 12.41 -5.72
N PHE A 233 0.28 11.76 -6.13
CA PHE A 233 -0.50 10.86 -5.28
C PHE A 233 0.30 9.62 -4.85
N ILE A 234 1.12 9.06 -5.74
CA ILE A 234 2.05 7.96 -5.40
C ILE A 234 3.02 8.39 -4.28
N LEU A 235 3.60 9.59 -4.39
CA LEU A 235 4.48 10.13 -3.33
C LEU A 235 3.70 10.49 -2.06
N ALA A 236 2.44 10.92 -2.18
CA ALA A 236 1.58 11.18 -1.04
C ALA A 236 1.38 9.92 -0.18
N VAL A 237 1.21 8.74 -0.79
CA VAL A 237 1.14 7.46 -0.06
C VAL A 237 2.39 7.21 0.79
N LEU A 238 3.58 7.54 0.28
CA LEU A 238 4.84 7.42 1.02
C LEU A 238 4.87 8.37 2.23
N PHE A 239 4.51 9.63 2.01
CA PHE A 239 4.49 10.64 3.07
C PHE A 239 3.37 10.43 4.08
N PHE A 240 2.26 9.80 3.69
CA PHE A 240 1.25 9.32 4.61
C PHE A 240 1.85 8.33 5.62
N LEU A 241 2.64 7.36 5.15
CA LEU A 241 3.31 6.41 6.06
C LEU A 241 4.38 7.09 6.93
N GLN A 242 5.13 8.04 6.37
CA GLN A 242 6.06 8.84 7.17
C GLN A 242 5.32 9.67 8.23
N GLY A 243 4.16 10.25 7.92
CA GLY A 243 3.32 10.98 8.88
C GLY A 243 2.84 10.07 10.02
N LEU A 244 2.43 8.84 9.71
CA LEU A 244 2.11 7.84 10.73
C LEU A 244 3.34 7.51 11.60
N ALA A 245 4.51 7.35 10.99
CA ALA A 245 5.77 7.15 11.71
C ALA A 245 6.12 8.34 12.62
N VAL A 246 5.81 9.58 12.20
CA VAL A 246 5.97 10.78 13.03
C VAL A 246 5.07 10.73 14.26
N MET A 247 3.78 10.41 14.08
CA MET A 247 2.84 10.31 15.21
C MET A 247 3.24 9.22 16.20
N HIS A 248 3.67 8.05 15.73
CA HIS A 248 4.21 6.98 16.58
C HIS A 248 5.54 7.38 17.24
N GLY A 249 6.39 8.12 16.52
CA GLY A 249 7.64 8.70 16.99
C GLY A 249 7.42 9.62 18.19
N LEU A 250 6.54 10.60 18.01
CA LEU A 250 6.26 11.64 18.98
C LEU A 250 5.58 11.08 20.24
N THR A 251 4.59 10.21 20.06
CA THR A 251 3.88 9.58 21.19
C THR A 251 4.82 8.73 22.04
N HIS A 252 5.76 8.00 21.43
CA HIS A 252 6.77 7.25 22.15
C HIS A 252 7.81 8.16 22.81
N ALA A 253 8.36 9.15 22.08
CA ALA A 253 9.42 10.02 22.60
C ALA A 253 8.97 10.87 23.80
N ARG A 254 7.70 11.31 23.80
CA ARG A 254 7.12 12.13 24.87
C ARG A 254 6.31 11.33 25.89
N SER A 255 6.39 10.00 25.86
CA SER A 255 5.64 9.11 26.77
C SER A 255 4.14 9.44 26.85
N MET A 256 3.54 9.80 25.70
CA MET A 256 2.14 10.21 25.64
C MET A 256 1.21 9.01 25.82
N ASN A 257 -0.01 9.26 26.30
CA ASN A 257 -1.03 8.22 26.42
C ASN A 257 -1.40 7.64 25.04
N ALA A 258 -1.58 6.32 24.96
CA ALA A 258 -2.01 5.61 23.76
C ALA A 258 -3.35 6.12 23.17
N PHE A 259 -4.16 6.82 23.97
CA PHE A 259 -5.37 7.52 23.54
C PHE A 259 -5.16 8.40 22.29
N TRP A 260 -4.01 9.05 22.15
CA TRP A 260 -3.71 9.89 20.97
C TRP A 260 -3.60 9.07 19.68
N LEU A 261 -3.03 7.87 19.74
CA LEU A 261 -2.98 6.97 18.59
C LEU A 261 -4.35 6.36 18.31
N VAL A 262 -5.11 6.02 19.34
CA VAL A 262 -6.50 5.53 19.18
C VAL A 262 -7.34 6.59 18.47
N GLY A 263 -7.30 7.84 18.93
CA GLY A 263 -8.00 8.96 18.29
C GLY A 263 -7.58 9.18 16.84
N LEU A 264 -6.27 9.12 16.54
CA LEU A 264 -5.74 9.20 15.18
C LEU A 264 -6.36 8.15 14.26
N TYR A 265 -6.40 6.88 14.68
CA TYR A 265 -6.94 5.79 13.86
C TYR A 265 -8.47 5.83 13.75
N VAL A 266 -9.18 6.23 14.80
CA VAL A 266 -10.64 6.45 14.74
C VAL A 266 -10.96 7.56 13.74
N LEU A 267 -10.26 8.69 13.80
CA LEU A 267 -10.44 9.78 12.83
C LEU A 267 -10.02 9.37 11.43
N LEU A 268 -8.99 8.53 11.27
CA LEU A 268 -8.60 8.00 9.96
C LEU A 268 -9.72 7.19 9.31
N VAL A 269 -10.54 6.50 10.10
CA VAL A 269 -11.72 5.77 9.58
C VAL A 269 -12.89 6.72 9.32
N LEU A 270 -13.17 7.65 10.22
CA LEU A 270 -14.34 8.55 10.13
C LEU A 270 -14.17 9.71 9.13
N ALA A 271 -12.93 10.15 8.89
CA ALA A 271 -12.58 11.31 8.08
C ALA A 271 -11.38 10.99 7.17
N LEU A 272 -11.43 9.82 6.50
CA LEU A 272 -10.30 9.25 5.77
C LEU A 272 -9.64 10.21 4.78
N PRO A 273 -10.36 10.90 3.87
CA PRO A 273 -9.72 11.80 2.91
C PRO A 273 -8.98 12.96 3.59
N GLN A 274 -9.61 13.59 4.58
CA GLN A 274 -9.05 14.72 5.32
C GLN A 274 -7.83 14.28 6.14
N MET A 275 -7.95 13.16 6.85
CA MET A 275 -6.87 12.62 7.68
C MET A 275 -5.69 12.14 6.83
N PHE A 276 -5.95 11.54 5.67
CA PHE A 276 -4.90 11.17 4.73
C PHE A 276 -4.08 12.40 4.31
N LEU A 277 -4.73 13.51 3.93
CA LEU A 277 -4.06 14.75 3.56
C LEU A 277 -3.26 15.35 4.72
N LEU A 278 -3.86 15.44 5.91
CA LEU A 278 -3.19 16.00 7.09
C LEU A 278 -1.95 15.20 7.50
N ILE A 279 -2.06 13.87 7.52
CA ILE A 279 -0.95 12.98 7.87
C ILE A 279 0.13 13.03 6.79
N THR A 280 -0.25 13.07 5.50
CA THR A 280 0.68 13.26 4.39
C THR A 280 1.45 14.57 4.51
N ALA A 281 0.76 15.67 4.79
CA ALA A 281 1.36 16.98 4.99
C ALA A 281 2.35 16.96 6.18
N LEU A 282 1.97 16.35 7.31
CA LEU A 282 2.86 16.16 8.45
C LEU A 282 4.13 15.39 8.07
N GLY A 283 3.97 14.28 7.32
CA GLY A 283 5.10 13.50 6.83
C GLY A 283 6.02 14.30 5.90
N ALA A 284 5.46 15.08 4.99
CA ALA A 284 6.22 15.92 4.06
C ALA A 284 6.98 17.03 4.79
N VAL A 285 6.34 17.69 5.75
CA VAL A 285 6.98 18.71 6.61
C VAL A 285 8.14 18.10 7.39
N ASP A 286 7.95 16.92 7.99
CA ASP A 286 9.03 16.21 8.69
C ASP A 286 10.16 15.79 7.73
N GLY A 287 9.83 15.41 6.49
CA GLY A 287 10.80 15.10 5.44
C GLY A 287 11.72 16.29 5.09
N VAL A 288 11.16 17.50 5.02
CA VAL A 288 11.91 18.72 4.70
C VAL A 288 12.66 19.27 5.92
N THR A 289 11.99 19.37 7.06
CA THR A 289 12.49 20.10 8.24
C THR A 289 13.22 19.23 9.25
N ARG A 290 13.10 17.90 9.13
CA ARG A 290 13.50 16.94 10.18
C ARG A 290 12.89 17.28 11.54
N LEU A 291 11.57 17.51 11.53
CA LEU A 291 10.80 17.99 12.68
C LEU A 291 11.10 17.20 13.95
N ARG A 292 11.11 15.86 13.88
CA ARG A 292 11.40 14.98 15.03
C ARG A 292 12.77 15.23 15.67
N GLU A 293 13.82 15.42 14.86
CA GLU A 293 15.19 15.67 15.35
C GLU A 293 15.25 17.00 16.11
N ARG A 294 14.57 18.04 15.58
CA ARG A 294 14.53 19.36 16.20
C ARG A 294 13.78 19.36 17.53
N LEU A 295 12.63 18.69 17.58
CA LEU A 295 11.84 18.57 18.82
C LEU A 295 12.61 17.82 19.90
N ALA A 296 13.31 16.73 19.53
CA ALA A 296 14.14 15.99 20.48
C ALA A 296 15.34 16.79 21.00
N ALA A 297 15.91 17.69 20.19
CA ALA A 297 16.99 18.58 20.62
C ALA A 297 16.51 19.69 21.57
N GLN A 298 15.30 20.23 21.35
CA GLN A 298 14.69 21.24 22.22
C GLN A 298 14.34 20.67 23.60
N ASP A 299 13.73 19.48 23.65
CA ASP A 299 13.33 18.84 24.92
C ASP A 299 14.57 18.53 25.81
N LYS A 300 15.77 18.36 25.22
CA LYS A 300 17.03 18.21 25.96
C LYS A 300 17.61 19.53 26.46
N GLY A 301 17.41 20.64 25.74
CA GLY A 301 17.95 21.95 26.11
C GLY A 301 17.09 22.73 27.13
N SER A 302 15.85 22.31 27.37
CA SER A 302 14.97 22.88 28.40
C SER A 302 15.01 22.15 29.74
N GLY A 303 15.81 21.10 29.86
CA GLY A 303 15.96 20.27 31.06
C GLY A 303 17.22 20.56 31.88
N ASP A 304 18.03 21.52 31.45
CA ASP A 304 19.20 22.09 32.17
C ASP A 304 18.85 23.50 32.70
#